data_AF-A0A4R4Z860-F1
#
_entry.id   AF-A0A4R4Z860-F1
#
_cell.length_a   1.000
_cell.length_b   1.000
_cell.length_c   1.000
_cell.angle_alpha   90.00
_cell.angle_beta   90.00
_cell.angle_gamma   90.00
#
_symmetry.space_group_name_H-M   'P 1'
#
loop_
_entity.id
_entity.type
_entity.pdbx_description
1 polymer ?
#
loop_
_entity_poly.entity_id
_entity_poly.type
_entity_poly.pdbx_seq_one_letter_code
_entity_poly.pdbx_strand_id
1 'polypeptide(L)'
;MNDDDFPLPAITDPYVVCWRDLDPITIAEELDRLKEWVTWATTRYNLDHKVIPPCWPEHGACVEELSALRTVWEHCYQDDSAPTDPVAFHRDLTLAVRRLRDWTSVLGCSRINHRPEQRT
;
A
#
# COMPACT_ATOMS: atom_id res chain seq x y z
N MET A 1 -2.60 -29.25 26.00
CA MET A 1 -2.39 -27.84 25.59
C MET A 1 -2.68 -27.88 24.11
N ASN A 2 -3.87 -27.45 23.69
CA ASN A 2 -4.21 -27.44 22.27
C ASN A 2 -3.64 -26.16 21.69
N ASP A 3 -2.77 -26.28 20.70
CA ASP A 3 -2.10 -25.19 20.00
C ASP A 3 -2.98 -24.59 18.86
N ASP A 4 -4.30 -24.82 18.89
CA ASP A 4 -5.26 -24.45 17.83
C ASP A 4 -6.06 -23.16 18.12
N ASP A 5 -5.62 -22.32 19.06
CA ASP A 5 -6.28 -21.05 19.39
C ASP A 5 -5.46 -19.84 18.90
N PHE A 6 -4.95 -19.93 17.66
CA PHE A 6 -4.65 -18.72 16.91
C PHE A 6 -5.94 -18.34 16.18
N PRO A 7 -6.66 -17.29 16.62
CA PRO A 7 -7.83 -16.84 15.88
C PRO A 7 -7.35 -16.52 14.46
N LEU A 8 -7.94 -17.20 13.47
CA LEU A 8 -7.73 -16.84 12.07
C LEU A 8 -7.98 -15.33 11.98
N PRO A 9 -7.08 -14.57 11.32
CA PRO A 9 -7.30 -13.13 11.17
C PRO A 9 -8.71 -12.93 10.61
N ALA A 10 -9.48 -12.05 11.23
CA ALA A 10 -10.81 -11.73 10.76
C ALA A 10 -10.71 -11.41 9.27
N ILE A 11 -11.35 -12.23 8.43
CA ILE A 11 -11.42 -12.00 6.99
C ILE A 11 -12.21 -10.71 6.82
N THR A 12 -11.50 -9.60 6.64
CA THR A 12 -12.11 -8.35 6.21
C THR A 12 -12.12 -8.38 4.70
N ASP A 13 -13.32 -8.35 4.11
CA ASP A 13 -13.49 -8.27 2.67
C ASP A 13 -12.63 -7.12 2.12
N PRO A 14 -11.86 -7.35 1.04
CA PRO A 14 -11.10 -6.28 0.40
C PRO A 14 -12.06 -5.16 0.01
N TYR A 15 -11.78 -3.93 0.45
CA TYR A 15 -12.55 -2.76 0.04
C TYR A 15 -11.65 -1.67 -0.52
N VAL A 16 -12.24 -0.90 -1.43
CA VAL A 16 -11.62 0.26 -2.04
C VAL A 16 -11.72 1.43 -1.07
N VAL A 17 -10.58 2.04 -0.77
CA VAL A 17 -10.51 3.25 0.06
C VAL A 17 -10.63 4.48 -0.83
N CYS A 18 -11.69 5.28 -0.68
CA CYS A 18 -11.83 6.57 -1.36
C CYS A 18 -11.31 7.70 -0.46
N TRP A 19 -10.01 7.99 -0.54
CA TRP A 19 -9.33 8.98 0.32
C TRP A 19 -9.93 10.38 0.29
N ARG A 20 -10.59 10.75 -0.82
CA ARG A 20 -11.25 12.05 -1.00
C ARG A 20 -12.40 12.29 -0.01
N ASP A 21 -13.10 11.23 0.36
CA ASP A 21 -14.38 11.32 1.07
C ASP A 21 -14.26 10.93 2.56
N LEU A 22 -13.04 10.61 3.03
CA LEU A 22 -12.79 10.21 4.41
C LEU A 22 -12.70 11.40 5.36
N ASP A 23 -13.22 11.23 6.57
CA ASP A 23 -12.95 12.16 7.67
C ASP A 23 -11.55 11.92 8.28
N PRO A 24 -11.00 12.90 9.03
CA PRO A 24 -9.63 12.80 9.56
C PRO A 24 -9.36 11.59 10.46
N ILE A 25 -10.37 11.08 11.17
CA ILE A 25 -10.20 9.92 12.05
C ILE A 25 -10.03 8.68 11.18
N THR A 26 -10.92 8.49 10.21
CA THR A 26 -10.82 7.35 9.27
C THR A 26 -9.56 7.43 8.41
N ILE A 27 -9.10 8.62 8.02
CA ILE A 27 -7.81 8.79 7.32
C ILE A 27 -6.66 8.21 8.15
N ALA A 28 -6.61 8.51 9.45
CA ALA A 28 -5.53 8.02 10.31
C ALA A 28 -5.57 6.49 10.45
N GLU A 29 -6.75 5.91 10.63
CA GLU A 29 -6.94 4.47 10.74
C GLU A 29 -6.54 3.74 9.43
N GLU A 30 -6.97 4.26 8.28
CA GLU A 30 -6.61 3.67 6.98
C GLU A 30 -5.13 3.80 6.68
N LEU A 31 -4.51 4.92 7.05
CA LEU A 31 -3.06 5.10 6.88
C LEU A 31 -2.28 4.10 7.75
N ASP A 32 -2.73 3.80 8.96
CA ASP A 32 -2.06 2.83 9.83
C ASP A 32 -2.17 1.40 9.27
N ARG A 33 -3.36 1.01 8.78
CA ARG A 33 -3.55 -0.26 8.05
C ARG A 33 -2.66 -0.34 6.81
N LEU A 34 -2.58 0.75 6.05
CA LEU A 34 -1.74 0.80 4.86
C LEU A 34 -0.25 0.72 5.20
N LYS A 35 0.22 1.37 6.27
CA LYS A 35 1.62 1.30 6.73
C LYS A 35 2.05 -0.14 7.05
N GLU A 36 1.19 -0.92 7.69
CA GLU A 36 1.48 -2.32 7.99
C GLU A 36 1.72 -3.11 6.70
N TRP A 37 0.80 -2.99 5.73
CA TRP A 37 0.94 -3.66 4.44
C TRP A 37 2.16 -3.18 3.64
N VAL A 38 2.43 -1.87 3.61
CA VAL A 38 3.60 -1.29 2.94
C VAL A 38 4.90 -1.81 3.57
N THR A 39 4.95 -1.98 4.89
CA THR A 39 6.11 -2.55 5.60
C THR A 39 6.36 -3.99 5.18
N TRP A 40 5.30 -4.80 5.09
CA TRP A 40 5.39 -6.16 4.56
C TRP A 40 5.87 -6.16 3.10
N ALA A 41 5.26 -5.35 2.23
CA ALA A 41 5.54 -5.33 0.80
C ALA A 41 6.98 -4.88 0.51
N THR A 42 7.44 -3.80 1.15
CA THR A 42 8.82 -3.30 1.00
C THR A 42 9.85 -4.33 1.43
N THR A 43 9.61 -5.04 2.54
CA THR A 43 10.46 -6.13 3.02
C THR A 43 10.45 -7.32 2.05
N ARG A 44 9.25 -7.74 1.60
CA ARG A 44 9.06 -8.94 0.77
C ARG A 44 9.65 -8.79 -0.63
N TYR A 45 9.53 -7.60 -1.23
CA TYR A 45 9.98 -7.30 -2.59
C TYR A 45 11.30 -6.51 -2.63
N ASN A 46 11.93 -6.27 -1.49
CA ASN A 46 13.16 -5.48 -1.34
C ASN A 46 13.06 -4.10 -2.04
N LEU A 47 11.95 -3.40 -1.80
CA LEU A 47 11.69 -2.07 -2.36
C LEU A 47 12.41 -1.03 -1.49
N ASP A 48 13.31 -0.27 -2.10
CA ASP A 48 14.08 0.74 -1.40
C ASP A 48 13.36 2.10 -1.33
N HIS A 49 13.98 3.03 -0.60
CA HIS A 49 13.50 4.41 -0.43
C HIS A 49 13.39 5.22 -1.72
N LYS A 50 13.95 4.75 -2.85
CA LYS A 50 13.80 5.40 -4.16
C LYS A 50 12.50 4.98 -4.85
N VAL A 51 11.90 3.88 -4.40
CA VAL A 51 10.57 3.44 -4.84
C VAL A 51 9.52 3.92 -3.85
N ILE A 52 9.72 3.69 -2.55
CA ILE A 52 8.77 4.09 -1.50
C ILE A 52 9.53 4.88 -0.43
N PRO A 53 9.50 6.22 -0.46
CA PRO A 53 10.22 7.05 0.51
C PRO A 53 9.56 6.97 1.90
N PRO A 54 10.28 7.20 3.01
CA PRO A 54 9.69 7.17 4.35
C PRO A 54 8.53 8.17 4.55
N CYS A 55 8.52 9.28 3.80
CA CYS A 55 7.47 10.29 3.82
C CYS A 55 6.32 10.00 2.86
N TRP A 56 6.22 8.80 2.27
CA TRP A 56 5.11 8.44 1.37
C TRP A 56 3.70 8.76 1.90
N PRO A 57 3.39 8.72 3.22
CA PRO A 57 2.04 9.08 3.70
C PRO A 57 1.66 10.54 3.44
N GLU A 58 2.66 11.41 3.27
CA GLU A 58 2.48 12.84 2.98
C GLU A 58 2.26 13.12 1.49
N HIS A 59 2.34 12.08 0.64
CA HIS A 59 2.28 12.18 -0.81
C HIS A 59 1.03 11.49 -1.33
N GLY A 60 0.01 12.28 -1.69
CA GLY A 60 -1.31 11.77 -2.07
C GLY A 60 -1.25 10.75 -3.22
N ALA A 61 -0.43 10.98 -4.24
CA ALA A 61 -0.25 10.03 -5.33
C ALA A 61 0.30 8.67 -4.86
N CYS A 62 1.26 8.68 -3.93
CA CYS A 62 1.79 7.46 -3.33
C CYS A 62 0.72 6.74 -2.50
N VAL A 63 -0.06 7.48 -1.70
CA VAL A 63 -1.14 6.93 -0.88
C VAL A 63 -2.18 6.22 -1.76
N GLU A 64 -2.65 6.88 -2.83
CA GLU A 64 -3.64 6.32 -3.76
C GLU A 64 -3.16 5.02 -4.43
N GLU A 65 -1.94 5.02 -4.96
CA GLU A 65 -1.36 3.87 -5.66
C GLU A 65 -1.08 2.70 -4.71
N LEU A 66 -0.55 2.97 -3.52
CA LEU A 66 -0.28 1.92 -2.52
C LEU A 66 -1.58 1.33 -1.97
N SER A 67 -2.61 2.15 -1.75
CA SER A 67 -3.94 1.66 -1.39
C SER A 67 -4.53 0.75 -2.45
N ALA A 68 -4.48 1.16 -3.73
CA ALA A 68 -5.00 0.34 -4.82
C ALA A 68 -4.26 -1.01 -4.91
N LEU A 69 -2.93 -1.00 -4.77
CA LEU A 69 -2.13 -2.22 -4.74
C LEU A 69 -2.48 -3.13 -3.56
N ARG A 70 -2.72 -2.57 -2.36
CA ARG A 70 -3.17 -3.33 -1.19
C ARG A 70 -4.49 -4.02 -1.47
N THR A 71 -5.48 -3.29 -1.97
CA THR A 71 -6.81 -3.85 -2.28
C THR A 71 -6.72 -4.96 -3.33
N VAL A 72 -5.91 -4.80 -4.38
CA VAL A 72 -5.69 -5.87 -5.38
C VAL A 72 -5.00 -7.07 -4.74
N TRP A 73 -3.98 -6.86 -3.91
CA TRP A 73 -3.31 -7.94 -3.19
C TRP A 73 -4.29 -8.71 -2.30
N GLU A 74 -5.06 -8.02 -1.45
CA GLU A 74 -6.07 -8.63 -0.58
C GLU A 74 -7.09 -9.44 -1.39
N HIS A 75 -7.53 -8.90 -2.54
CA HIS A 75 -8.44 -9.58 -3.44
C HIS A 75 -7.85 -10.86 -4.01
N CYS A 76 -6.60 -10.85 -4.50
CA CYS A 76 -5.98 -12.01 -5.15
C CYS A 76 -5.71 -13.21 -4.23
N TYR A 77 -5.91 -13.07 -2.92
CA TYR A 77 -5.67 -14.12 -1.92
C TYR A 77 -6.92 -14.43 -1.10
N GLN A 78 -8.12 -14.15 -1.62
CA GLN A 78 -9.38 -14.61 -1.04
C GLN A 78 -9.66 -16.09 -1.41
N ASP A 79 -10.51 -16.76 -0.63
CA ASP A 79 -10.88 -18.16 -0.86
C ASP A 79 -11.55 -18.41 -2.22
N ASP A 80 -12.19 -17.39 -2.78
CA ASP A 80 -12.89 -17.43 -4.07
C ASP A 80 -12.05 -16.89 -5.25
N SER A 81 -10.78 -16.55 -5.02
CA SER A 81 -9.86 -16.06 -6.06
C SER A 81 -9.55 -17.12 -7.11
N ALA A 82 -9.38 -16.67 -8.36
CA ALA A 82 -8.91 -17.55 -9.41
C ALA A 82 -7.41 -17.86 -9.20
N PRO A 83 -6.93 -19.07 -9.58
CA PRO A 83 -5.50 -19.43 -9.49
C PRO A 83 -4.55 -18.49 -10.26
N THR A 84 -5.10 -17.68 -11.19
CA THR A 84 -4.36 -16.70 -11.98
C THR A 84 -4.21 -15.34 -11.31
N ASP A 85 -4.94 -15.06 -10.23
CA ASP A 85 -5.00 -13.72 -9.65
C ASP A 85 -3.68 -13.30 -8.99
N PRO A 86 -2.97 -14.18 -8.23
CA PRO A 86 -1.65 -13.85 -7.72
C PRO A 86 -0.63 -13.45 -8.79
N VAL A 87 -0.66 -14.09 -9.98
CA VAL A 87 0.23 -13.70 -11.08
C VAL A 87 -0.21 -12.40 -11.75
N ALA A 88 -1.51 -12.08 -11.76
CA ALA A 88 -2.01 -10.78 -12.19
C ALA A 88 -1.51 -9.66 -11.26
N PHE A 89 -1.61 -9.84 -9.94
CA PHE A 89 -1.06 -8.89 -8.96
C PHE A 89 0.42 -8.56 -9.23
N HIS A 90 1.26 -9.57 -9.52
CA HIS A 90 2.68 -9.32 -9.80
C HIS A 90 2.92 -8.49 -11.08
N ARG A 91 2.03 -8.59 -12.07
CA ARG A 91 2.07 -7.74 -13.28
C ARG A 91 1.75 -6.29 -12.92
N ASP A 92 0.71 -6.08 -12.11
CA ASP A 92 0.30 -4.74 -11.67
C ASP A 92 1.34 -4.11 -10.74
N LEU A 93 1.92 -4.89 -9.83
CA LEU A 93 3.03 -4.48 -8.97
C LEU A 93 4.22 -3.96 -9.80
N THR A 94 4.54 -4.62 -10.91
CA THR A 94 5.64 -4.19 -11.80
C THR A 94 5.38 -2.80 -12.38
N LEU A 95 4.14 -2.51 -12.77
CA LEU A 95 3.76 -1.21 -13.32
C LEU A 95 3.72 -0.13 -12.23
N ALA A 96 3.18 -0.47 -11.06
CA ALA A 96 3.09 0.42 -9.92
C ALA A 96 4.47 0.83 -9.39
N VAL A 97 5.41 -0.10 -9.27
CA VAL A 97 6.81 0.19 -8.86
C VAL A 97 7.47 1.22 -9.79
N ARG A 98 7.16 1.20 -11.09
CA ARG A 98 7.66 2.20 -12.04
C ARG A 98 7.06 3.58 -11.75
N ARG A 99 5.73 3.67 -11.60
CA ARG A 99 5.04 4.93 -11.28
C ARG A 99 5.50 5.52 -9.94
N LEU A 100 5.62 4.69 -8.91
CA LEU A 100 6.10 5.08 -7.58
C LEU A 100 7.53 5.64 -7.64
N ARG A 101 8.41 5.03 -8.44
CA ARG A 101 9.77 5.54 -8.65
C ARG A 101 9.75 6.88 -9.40
N ASP A 102 8.90 7.02 -10.41
CA ASP A 102 8.77 8.26 -11.18
C ASP A 102 8.29 9.41 -10.28
N TRP A 103 7.24 9.20 -9.49
CA TRP A 103 6.78 10.19 -8.51
C TRP A 103 7.86 10.49 -7.47
N THR A 104 8.44 9.47 -6.84
CA THR A 104 9.48 9.65 -5.84
C THR A 104 10.67 10.47 -6.35
N SER A 105 11.02 10.30 -7.63
CA SER A 105 12.10 11.07 -8.25
C SER A 105 11.81 12.58 -8.35
N VAL A 106 10.54 12.98 -8.47
CA VAL A 106 10.14 14.39 -8.59
C VAL A 106 9.76 15.04 -7.26
N LEU A 107 9.53 14.26 -6.20
CA LEU A 107 9.20 14.80 -4.86
C LEU A 107 10.33 15.68 -4.30
N GLY A 108 11.59 15.37 -4.65
CA GLY A 108 12.76 16.06 -4.07
C GLY A 108 12.92 15.84 -2.56
N CYS A 109 12.15 14.92 -1.98
CA CYS A 109 12.28 14.48 -0.60
C CYS A 109 13.56 13.67 -0.42
N SER A 110 14.29 13.91 0.65
CA SER A 110 15.37 13.04 1.09
C SER A 110 14.86 12.08 2.16
N ARG A 111 15.64 11.04 2.49
CA ARG A 111 15.34 10.11 3.59
C ARG A 111 15.05 10.81 4.93
N ILE A 112 15.53 12.04 5.11
CA ILE A 112 15.44 12.81 6.36
C ILE A 112 14.59 14.07 6.19
N ASN A 113 14.45 14.59 4.96
CA ASN A 113 13.78 15.87 4.71
C ASN A 113 12.59 15.68 3.77
N HIS A 114 11.38 15.91 4.29
CA HIS A 114 10.18 15.99 3.48
C HIS A 114 10.06 17.37 2.83
N ARG A 115 9.66 17.41 1.56
CA ARG A 115 9.28 18.63 0.84
C ARG A 115 7.79 18.51 0.50
N PRO A 116 6.94 19.41 1.02
CA PRO A 116 5.52 19.36 0.72
C PRO A 116 5.28 19.59 -0.77
N GLU A 117 4.31 18.85 -1.34
CA GLU A 117 3.89 19.01 -2.72
C GLU A 117 3.29 20.40 -2.92
N GLN A 118 3.74 21.11 -3.95
CA GLN A 118 3.13 22.38 -4.34
C GLN A 118 1.79 22.08 -5.01
N ARG A 119 0.70 22.21 -4.24
CA ARG A 119 -0.66 22.15 -4.76
C ARG A 119 -0.83 23.30 -5.76
N THR A 120 -0.86 22.98 -7.05
CA THR A 120 -1.15 23.93 -8.13
C THR A 120 -2.64 23.97 -8.39
#